data_AF-A0A7S2ZU64-F1
#
_entry.id   AF-A0A7S2ZU64-F1
#
_cell.length_a   1.000
_cell.length_b   1.000
_cell.length_c   1.000
_cell.angle_alpha   90.00
_cell.angle_beta   90.00
_cell.angle_gamma   90.00
#
_symmetry.space_group_name_H-M   'P 1'
#
loop_
_entity.id
_entity.type
_entity.pdbx_description
1 polymer ?
#
loop_
_entity_poly.entity_id
_entity_poly.type
_entity_poly.pdbx_seq_one_letter_code
_entity_poly.pdbx_strand_id
1 'polypeptide(L)'
;MVGFVGSLGVGKLGSVGRADGLCSRKSVVVMGTGNSFGKLFKISTWGESHGIGVGVTIDGCPPRLELSPEDVQKELDRRKPGQSKLTTPRKEDDMAEILSGVVSGKTIGTPIGILVRNKNQIGKDYDNIAVSYRPSHADATYDAKYGIRAVAGGGRSSARETIGRVAAGAVAKKLLKTYSDVDIVGYVQKVQDIAADNIDVDKVTLEDVERYVLRWEAHAFPAGS
;
A
#
# COMPACT_ATOMS: atom_id res chain seq x y z
N MET A 1 -9.00 55.40 -72.06
CA MET A 1 -8.05 54.55 -72.83
C MET A 1 -6.86 54.29 -71.93
N VAL A 2 -6.46 53.07 -71.56
CA VAL A 2 -6.83 51.72 -72.00
C VAL A 2 -6.57 50.82 -70.78
N GLY A 3 -7.53 49.95 -70.45
CA GLY A 3 -7.29 48.85 -69.51
C GLY A 3 -6.57 47.69 -70.21
N PHE A 4 -5.83 46.89 -69.45
CA PHE A 4 -5.55 45.51 -69.85
C PHE A 4 -5.62 44.60 -68.64
N VAL A 5 -6.35 43.50 -68.85
CA VAL A 5 -6.78 42.49 -67.88
C VAL A 5 -5.72 41.40 -67.82
N GLY A 6 -5.30 41.02 -66.61
CA GLY A 6 -4.41 39.89 -66.37
C GLY A 6 -5.01 38.96 -65.31
N SER A 7 -5.60 37.85 -65.77
CA SER A 7 -6.10 36.76 -64.93
C SER A 7 -4.93 36.01 -64.28
N LEU A 8 -4.86 36.01 -62.95
CA LEU A 8 -3.96 35.15 -62.17
C LEU A 8 -4.72 33.88 -61.81
N GLY A 9 -4.32 32.78 -62.45
CA GLY A 9 -4.88 31.45 -62.23
C GLY A 9 -4.71 30.96 -60.80
N VAL A 10 -5.75 30.28 -60.31
CA VAL A 10 -5.79 29.58 -59.03
C VAL A 10 -4.81 28.41 -59.07
N GLY A 11 -3.61 28.61 -58.51
CA GLY A 11 -2.67 27.53 -58.24
C GLY A 11 -3.21 26.63 -57.13
N LYS A 12 -3.45 25.35 -57.45
CA LYS A 12 -3.76 24.29 -56.47
C LYS A 12 -2.72 24.33 -55.35
N LEU A 13 -3.17 24.47 -54.10
CA LEU A 13 -2.34 24.14 -52.94
C LEU A 13 -1.92 22.66 -53.08
N GLY A 14 -0.66 22.45 -53.43
CA GLY A 14 -0.02 21.15 -53.34
C GLY A 14 -0.11 20.66 -51.91
N SER A 15 -0.57 19.43 -51.74
CA SER A 15 -0.56 18.70 -50.48
C SER A 15 0.80 18.84 -49.81
N VAL A 16 0.84 19.45 -48.63
CA VAL A 16 2.00 19.37 -47.74
C VAL A 16 2.19 17.89 -47.45
N GLY A 17 3.23 17.31 -48.07
CA GLY A 17 3.61 15.93 -47.85
C GLY A 17 3.78 15.71 -46.35
N ARG A 18 3.05 14.72 -45.83
CA ARG A 18 3.38 14.11 -44.55
C ARG A 18 4.84 13.72 -44.64
N ALA A 19 5.66 14.26 -43.75
CA ALA A 19 6.92 13.64 -43.42
C ALA A 19 6.57 12.28 -42.78
N ASP A 20 6.41 11.26 -43.62
CA ASP A 20 6.41 9.86 -43.26
C ASP A 20 7.85 9.49 -42.86
N GLY A 21 8.31 10.10 -41.77
CA GLY A 21 9.45 9.68 -40.99
C GLY A 21 8.90 8.94 -39.78
N LEU A 22 8.55 7.66 -39.98
CA LEU A 22 8.33 6.68 -38.92
C LEU A 22 9.61 6.57 -38.09
N CYS A 23 9.84 7.54 -37.21
CA CYS A 23 10.61 7.31 -36.01
C CYS A 23 9.83 6.25 -35.26
N SER A 24 10.26 4.99 -35.42
CA SER A 24 9.92 3.87 -34.57
C SER A 24 9.97 4.37 -33.14
N ARG A 25 8.80 4.76 -32.59
CA ARG A 25 8.64 4.88 -31.15
C ARG A 25 8.82 3.46 -30.66
N LYS A 26 10.06 3.09 -30.35
CA LYS A 26 10.34 1.88 -29.59
C LYS A 26 9.37 1.93 -28.42
N SER A 27 8.43 1.00 -28.38
CA SER A 27 7.51 0.87 -27.25
C SER A 27 8.39 0.63 -26.03
N VAL A 28 8.58 1.68 -25.23
CA VAL A 28 9.33 1.57 -23.98
C VAL A 28 8.43 0.79 -23.04
N VAL A 29 8.79 -0.47 -22.81
CA VAL A 29 8.10 -1.30 -21.82
C VAL A 29 8.55 -0.84 -20.44
N VAL A 30 7.64 -0.24 -19.68
CA VAL A 30 7.90 0.20 -18.31
C VAL A 30 7.42 -0.88 -17.35
N MET A 31 8.34 -1.48 -16.60
CA MET A 31 8.03 -2.52 -15.62
C MET A 31 7.75 -1.92 -14.24
N GLY A 32 6.76 -2.48 -13.54
CA GLY A 32 6.56 -2.23 -12.11
C GLY A 32 7.59 -3.00 -11.29
N THR A 33 8.29 -2.31 -10.38
CA THR A 33 9.29 -2.91 -9.48
C THR A 33 9.05 -2.47 -8.05
N GLY A 34 9.55 -3.24 -7.07
CA GLY A 34 9.54 -2.85 -5.66
C GLY A 34 8.39 -3.42 -4.82
N ASN A 35 7.73 -4.48 -5.28
CA ASN A 35 6.73 -5.21 -4.49
C ASN A 35 7.35 -6.25 -3.54
N SER A 36 8.66 -6.53 -3.65
CA SER A 36 9.37 -7.45 -2.78
C SER A 36 10.31 -6.75 -1.81
N PHE A 37 10.41 -7.26 -0.58
CA PHE A 37 11.32 -6.78 0.46
C PHE A 37 11.95 -7.97 1.20
N GLY A 38 13.24 -7.86 1.57
CA GLY A 38 13.99 -8.93 2.26
C GLY A 38 14.87 -9.77 1.34
N LYS A 39 15.70 -10.64 1.95
CA LYS A 39 16.65 -11.53 1.27
C LYS A 39 16.34 -13.01 1.51
N LEU A 40 16.50 -13.46 2.76
CA LEU A 40 16.19 -14.82 3.19
C LEU A 40 14.71 -14.93 3.55
N PHE A 41 14.29 -14.21 4.58
CA PHE A 41 12.89 -13.94 4.82
C PHE A 41 12.46 -12.83 3.86
N LYS A 42 11.77 -13.20 2.79
CA LYS A 42 11.39 -12.30 1.69
C LYS A 42 9.89 -12.24 1.58
N ILE A 43 9.36 -11.03 1.53
CA ILE A 43 7.93 -10.79 1.33
C ILE A 43 7.72 -10.25 -0.07
N SER A 44 6.60 -10.60 -0.68
CA SER A 44 6.11 -10.00 -1.93
C SER A 44 4.65 -9.64 -1.75
N THR A 45 4.33 -8.35 -1.64
CA THR A 45 2.95 -7.89 -1.49
C THR A 45 2.27 -7.81 -2.84
N TRP A 46 0.96 -7.94 -2.91
CA TRP A 46 0.17 -7.86 -4.16
C TRP A 46 -1.26 -7.37 -3.88
N GLY A 47 -1.97 -6.98 -4.95
CA GLY A 47 -3.35 -6.46 -4.90
C GLY A 47 -3.47 -4.94 -4.76
N GLU A 48 -4.65 -4.46 -5.12
CA GLU A 48 -5.06 -3.05 -5.15
C GLU A 48 -6.20 -2.79 -4.16
N SER A 49 -6.29 -1.54 -3.69
CA SER A 49 -7.34 -1.13 -2.74
C SER A 49 -8.79 -1.41 -3.18
N HIS A 50 -9.06 -1.40 -4.48
CA HIS A 50 -10.39 -1.64 -5.06
C HIS A 50 -10.46 -2.96 -5.86
N GLY A 51 -9.42 -3.78 -5.78
CA GLY A 51 -9.42 -5.14 -6.33
C GLY A 51 -10.18 -6.12 -5.42
N ILE A 52 -10.19 -7.40 -5.78
CA ILE A 52 -10.84 -8.47 -5.00
C ILE A 52 -10.27 -8.57 -3.57
N GLY A 53 -8.97 -8.29 -3.42
CA GLY A 53 -8.30 -8.27 -2.14
C GLY A 53 -6.85 -7.81 -2.28
N VAL A 54 -6.18 -7.77 -1.14
CA VAL A 54 -4.75 -7.53 -1.02
C VAL A 54 -4.11 -8.70 -0.29
N GLY A 55 -2.82 -8.92 -0.52
CA GLY A 55 -2.14 -10.05 0.09
C GLY A 55 -0.64 -9.95 0.09
N VAL A 56 -0.02 -11.00 0.63
CA VAL A 56 1.42 -11.17 0.69
C VAL A 56 1.79 -12.63 0.51
N THR A 57 2.88 -12.85 -0.21
CA THR A 57 3.60 -14.12 -0.23
C THR A 57 4.88 -13.96 0.59
N ILE A 58 5.14 -14.92 1.46
CA ILE A 58 6.30 -14.92 2.37
C ILE A 58 7.14 -16.15 2.07
N ASP A 59 8.37 -15.92 1.62
CA ASP A 59 9.39 -16.92 1.37
C ASP A 59 10.41 -16.94 2.51
N GLY A 60 11.00 -18.11 2.77
CA GLY A 60 12.09 -18.28 3.74
C GLY A 60 11.67 -18.31 5.20
N CYS A 61 10.37 -18.50 5.49
CA CYS A 61 9.93 -18.86 6.83
C CYS A 61 10.32 -20.33 7.12
N PRO A 62 11.03 -20.64 8.22
CA PRO A 62 11.39 -22.02 8.54
C PRO A 62 10.16 -22.88 8.83
N PRO A 63 10.24 -24.22 8.64
CA PRO A 63 9.16 -25.13 8.99
C PRO A 63 9.00 -25.25 10.51
N ARG A 64 7.84 -25.76 10.93
CA ARG A 64 7.44 -26.07 12.31
C ARG A 64 7.21 -24.86 13.21
N LEU A 65 7.15 -23.64 12.67
CA LEU A 65 6.61 -22.49 13.40
C LEU A 65 5.10 -22.68 13.55
N GLU A 66 4.57 -22.60 14.76
CA GLU A 66 3.12 -22.59 14.97
C GLU A 66 2.54 -21.31 14.39
N LEU A 67 1.55 -21.42 13.51
CA LEU A 67 0.96 -20.29 12.84
C LEU A 67 -0.51 -20.55 12.58
N SER A 68 -1.36 -19.64 13.05
CA SER A 68 -2.79 -19.63 12.80
C SER A 68 -3.24 -18.26 12.25
N PRO A 69 -4.41 -18.19 11.60
CA PRO A 69 -4.97 -16.92 11.14
C PRO A 69 -5.11 -15.88 12.27
N GLU A 70 -5.37 -16.32 13.50
CA GLU A 70 -5.54 -15.45 14.67
C GLU A 70 -4.25 -14.70 15.04
N ASP A 71 -3.07 -15.31 14.82
CA ASP A 71 -1.78 -14.62 15.03
C ASP A 71 -1.64 -13.40 14.12
N VAL A 72 -2.09 -13.54 12.88
CA VAL A 72 -2.08 -12.47 11.87
C VAL A 72 -3.19 -11.47 12.16
N GLN A 73 -4.37 -11.96 12.55
CA GLN A 73 -5.55 -11.13 12.81
C GLN A 73 -5.31 -10.11 13.92
N LYS A 74 -4.61 -10.49 15.00
CA LYS A 74 -4.24 -9.58 16.09
C LYS A 74 -3.50 -8.34 15.58
N GLU A 75 -2.50 -8.53 14.72
CA GLU A 75 -1.71 -7.43 14.18
C GLU A 75 -2.49 -6.62 13.13
N LEU A 76 -3.35 -7.27 12.33
CA LEU A 76 -4.26 -6.56 11.42
C LEU A 76 -5.28 -5.71 12.17
N ASP A 77 -5.80 -6.19 13.30
CA ASP A 77 -6.73 -5.44 14.13
C ASP A 77 -6.05 -4.22 14.75
N ARG A 78 -4.78 -4.35 15.17
CA ARG A 78 -3.93 -3.21 15.58
C ARG A 78 -3.67 -2.21 14.44
N ARG A 79 -3.62 -2.66 13.20
CA ARG A 79 -3.45 -1.76 12.04
C ARG A 79 -4.71 -0.94 11.73
N LYS A 80 -5.92 -1.48 12.02
CA LYS A 80 -7.18 -0.87 11.58
C LYS A 80 -7.32 0.58 12.09
N PRO A 81 -7.62 1.55 11.20
CA PRO A 81 -8.16 2.84 11.66
C PRO A 81 -9.55 2.60 12.27
N GLY A 82 -9.99 3.47 13.18
CA GLY A 82 -11.32 3.35 13.81
C GLY A 82 -11.29 2.81 15.24
N GLN A 83 -10.11 2.50 15.81
CA GLN A 83 -10.01 2.05 17.21
C GLN A 83 -10.38 3.13 18.24
N SER A 84 -10.46 4.39 17.81
CA SER A 84 -10.79 5.51 18.66
C SER A 84 -11.74 6.49 17.97
N LYS A 85 -12.42 7.33 18.78
CA LYS A 85 -13.33 8.39 18.31
C LYS A 85 -12.67 9.40 17.35
N LEU A 86 -11.34 9.37 17.18
CA LEU A 86 -10.54 10.29 16.37
C LEU A 86 -10.31 9.81 14.93
N THR A 87 -10.77 8.62 14.57
CA THR A 87 -10.44 7.97 13.29
C THR A 87 -11.69 7.64 12.47
N THR A 88 -11.53 7.44 11.16
CA THR A 88 -12.68 7.30 10.24
C THR A 88 -13.47 5.99 10.50
N PRO A 89 -14.81 6.00 10.38
CA PRO A 89 -15.68 4.88 10.77
C PRO A 89 -15.73 3.70 9.78
N ARG A 90 -14.77 3.56 8.86
CA ARG A 90 -14.79 2.46 7.87
C ARG A 90 -14.49 1.13 8.56
N LYS A 91 -15.55 0.35 8.81
CA LYS A 91 -15.47 -1.00 9.37
C LYS A 91 -15.22 -2.02 8.27
N GLU A 92 -13.99 -2.07 7.79
CA GLU A 92 -13.54 -3.20 6.97
C GLU A 92 -13.06 -4.30 7.91
N ASP A 93 -13.81 -5.39 7.99
CA ASP A 93 -13.35 -6.60 8.67
C ASP A 93 -12.21 -7.20 7.83
N ASP A 94 -11.01 -6.67 8.00
CA ASP A 94 -9.79 -7.22 7.42
C ASP A 94 -9.58 -8.59 8.04
N MET A 95 -10.08 -9.63 7.38
CA MET A 95 -9.97 -11.02 7.83
C MET A 95 -8.80 -11.67 7.10
N ALA A 96 -7.83 -12.17 7.86
CA ALA A 96 -6.69 -12.90 7.33
C ALA A 96 -7.09 -14.32 6.89
N GLU A 97 -6.78 -14.67 5.65
CA GLU A 97 -6.94 -16.01 5.08
C GLU A 97 -5.56 -16.55 4.70
N ILE A 98 -5.09 -17.60 5.39
CA ILE A 98 -3.84 -18.28 5.05
C ILE A 98 -4.14 -19.30 3.94
N LEU A 99 -3.58 -19.07 2.75
CA LEU A 99 -3.83 -19.86 1.55
C LEU A 99 -2.83 -21.01 1.35
N SER A 100 -1.60 -20.88 1.85
CA SER A 100 -0.53 -21.85 1.63
C SER A 100 0.53 -21.82 2.73
N GLY A 101 1.43 -22.79 2.72
CA GLY A 101 2.63 -22.79 3.57
C GLY A 101 2.40 -23.21 5.02
N VAL A 102 1.16 -23.53 5.39
CA VAL A 102 0.77 -24.01 6.73
C VAL A 102 -0.05 -25.29 6.60
N VAL A 103 0.29 -26.31 7.38
CA VAL A 103 -0.44 -27.57 7.49
C VAL A 103 -0.59 -27.91 8.98
N SER A 104 -1.80 -28.26 9.41
CA SER A 104 -2.10 -28.62 10.81
C SER A 104 -1.59 -27.58 11.82
N GLY A 105 -1.74 -26.28 11.50
CA GLY A 105 -1.33 -25.17 12.35
C GLY A 105 0.17 -24.91 12.42
N LYS A 106 0.98 -25.53 11.55
CA LYS A 106 2.43 -25.33 11.51
C LYS A 106 2.93 -24.99 10.11
N THR A 107 3.92 -24.11 10.02
CA THR A 107 4.59 -23.80 8.77
C THR A 107 5.31 -25.03 8.22
N ILE A 108 5.35 -25.20 6.90
CA ILE A 108 6.03 -26.34 6.27
C ILE A 108 7.31 -25.96 5.53
N GLY A 109 7.73 -24.69 5.61
CA GLY A 109 8.95 -24.18 4.96
C GLY A 109 8.75 -23.75 3.50
N THR A 110 7.60 -24.07 2.90
CA THR A 110 7.20 -23.55 1.58
C THR A 110 6.62 -22.14 1.70
N PRO A 111 6.44 -21.41 0.59
CA PRO A 111 5.89 -20.07 0.61
C PRO A 111 4.53 -19.98 1.30
N ILE A 112 4.38 -19.01 2.21
CA ILE A 112 3.14 -18.71 2.91
C ILE A 112 2.40 -17.61 2.16
N GLY A 113 1.22 -17.93 1.64
CA GLY A 113 0.31 -16.96 1.03
C GLY A 113 -0.74 -16.51 2.02
N ILE A 114 -0.92 -15.20 2.18
CA ILE A 114 -1.96 -14.60 3.02
C ILE A 114 -2.78 -13.62 2.17
N LEU A 115 -4.11 -13.77 2.22
CA LEU A 115 -5.09 -12.93 1.53
C LEU A 115 -5.97 -12.22 2.56
N VAL A 116 -6.30 -10.97 2.25
CA VAL A 116 -7.36 -10.21 2.90
C VAL A 116 -8.30 -9.68 1.83
N ARG A 117 -9.57 -10.07 1.89
CA ARG A 117 -10.59 -9.70 0.89
C ARG A 117 -11.11 -8.29 1.14
N ASN A 118 -11.39 -7.55 0.07
CA ASN A 118 -12.00 -6.23 0.16
C ASN A 118 -13.53 -6.39 0.14
N LYS A 119 -14.24 -5.96 1.20
CA LYS A 119 -15.71 -6.10 1.33
C LYS A 119 -16.50 -5.03 0.56
N ASN A 120 -15.94 -3.84 0.36
CA ASN A 120 -16.62 -2.71 -0.26
C ASN A 120 -16.26 -2.59 -1.75
N GLN A 121 -16.98 -3.32 -2.58
CA GLN A 121 -16.89 -3.29 -4.05
C GLN A 121 -18.08 -2.51 -4.66
N ILE A 122 -18.25 -1.23 -4.31
CA ILE A 122 -19.24 -0.34 -4.95
C ILE A 122 -18.68 1.10 -4.88
N GLY A 123 -18.49 1.90 -5.93
CA GLY A 123 -18.84 1.76 -7.33
C GLY A 123 -19.53 3.01 -7.91
N LYS A 124 -19.93 4.01 -7.11
CA LYS A 124 -20.85 5.06 -7.60
C LYS A 124 -20.48 6.54 -7.43
N ASP A 125 -19.40 6.92 -6.72
CA ASP A 125 -19.10 8.35 -6.49
C ASP A 125 -17.70 8.79 -7.00
N TYR A 126 -17.22 8.27 -8.14
CA TYR A 126 -15.88 8.61 -8.65
C TYR A 126 -15.83 9.36 -9.99
N ASP A 127 -16.97 9.64 -10.62
CA ASP A 127 -17.00 10.30 -11.94
C ASP A 127 -16.39 11.72 -11.92
N ASN A 128 -16.49 12.42 -10.77
CA ASN A 128 -15.90 13.75 -10.60
C ASN A 128 -14.37 13.72 -10.30
N ILE A 129 -13.80 12.59 -9.87
CA ILE A 129 -12.37 12.45 -9.52
C ILE A 129 -11.53 12.00 -10.73
N ALA A 130 -12.17 11.57 -11.81
CA ALA A 130 -11.49 11.20 -13.05
C ALA A 130 -10.76 12.37 -13.72
N VAL A 131 -11.15 13.62 -13.46
CA VAL A 131 -10.66 14.79 -14.21
C VAL A 131 -9.46 15.48 -13.56
N SER A 132 -9.19 15.25 -12.27
CA SER A 132 -8.15 15.97 -11.52
C SER A 132 -7.14 15.06 -10.82
N TYR A 133 -5.92 15.57 -10.60
CA TYR A 133 -4.90 14.93 -9.77
C TYR A 133 -4.99 15.45 -8.34
N ARG A 134 -5.05 14.55 -7.35
CA ARG A 134 -5.10 14.95 -5.94
C ARG A 134 -3.72 15.44 -5.48
N PRO A 135 -3.61 16.62 -4.86
CA PRO A 135 -2.37 17.06 -4.25
C PRO A 135 -1.83 16.03 -3.26
N SER A 136 -0.50 15.86 -3.25
CA SER A 136 0.22 14.90 -2.38
C SER A 136 -0.15 13.43 -2.57
N HIS A 137 -0.81 13.06 -3.68
CA HIS A 137 -1.10 11.66 -4.05
C HIS A 137 -0.28 11.23 -5.26
N ALA A 138 -0.15 9.92 -5.44
CA ALA A 138 0.65 9.33 -6.52
C ALA A 138 -0.06 9.34 -7.90
N ASP A 139 -1.20 10.01 -8.03
CA ASP A 139 -2.06 9.94 -9.23
C ASP A 139 -1.30 10.37 -10.50
N ALA A 140 -0.65 11.54 -10.48
CA ALA A 140 0.08 12.09 -11.62
C ALA A 140 1.35 11.31 -11.94
N THR A 141 2.06 10.81 -10.93
CA THR A 141 3.30 10.06 -11.13
C THR A 141 3.03 8.65 -11.65
N TYR A 142 1.94 8.01 -11.23
CA TYR A 142 1.48 6.75 -11.81
C TYR A 142 1.06 6.92 -13.26
N ASP A 143 0.30 7.96 -13.58
CA ASP A 143 -0.14 8.22 -14.95
C ASP A 143 1.05 8.54 -15.87
N ALA A 144 1.97 9.39 -15.42
CA ALA A 144 3.19 9.70 -16.18
C ALA A 144 4.10 8.48 -16.40
N LYS A 145 4.21 7.57 -15.42
CA LYS A 145 5.10 6.41 -15.49
C LYS A 145 4.49 5.24 -16.26
N TYR A 146 3.22 4.94 -16.02
CA TYR A 146 2.57 3.71 -16.49
C TYR A 146 1.47 3.97 -17.53
N GLY A 147 1.07 5.22 -17.76
CA GLY A 147 0.00 5.58 -18.70
C GLY A 147 -1.40 5.10 -18.30
N ILE A 148 -1.56 4.62 -17.07
CA ILE A 148 -2.82 4.12 -16.52
C ILE A 148 -2.93 4.49 -15.04
N ARG A 149 -4.14 4.88 -14.63
CA ARG A 149 -4.46 5.26 -13.25
C ARG A 149 -5.66 4.47 -12.74
N ALA A 150 -5.54 3.96 -11.52
CA ALA A 150 -6.67 3.46 -10.76
C ALA A 150 -7.45 4.63 -10.14
N VAL A 151 -8.50 5.10 -10.81
CA VAL A 151 -9.27 6.30 -10.40
C VAL A 151 -10.16 6.02 -9.19
N ALA A 152 -10.71 4.81 -9.07
CA ALA A 152 -11.64 4.41 -8.01
C ALA A 152 -11.03 4.48 -6.59
N GLY A 153 -9.72 4.49 -6.49
CA GLY A 153 -8.92 4.69 -5.29
C GLY A 153 -7.48 4.45 -5.70
N GLY A 154 -6.51 5.03 -4.98
CA GLY A 154 -5.09 5.14 -5.39
C GLY A 154 -4.34 3.85 -5.75
N GLY A 155 -5.04 2.74 -5.98
CA GLY A 155 -4.56 1.54 -6.60
C GLY A 155 -3.57 0.89 -5.67
N ARG A 156 -2.35 0.76 -6.16
CA ARG A 156 -1.22 0.20 -5.45
C ARG A 156 -0.56 1.16 -4.48
N SER A 157 -0.72 2.48 -4.65
CA SER A 157 -0.18 3.48 -3.72
C SER A 157 -1.08 3.71 -2.49
N SER A 158 -2.18 2.96 -2.37
CA SER A 158 -3.08 3.05 -1.25
C SER A 158 -2.46 2.51 0.03
N ALA A 159 -2.82 3.10 1.17
CA ALA A 159 -2.50 2.55 2.50
C ALA A 159 -2.98 1.11 2.69
N ARG A 160 -3.92 0.61 1.86
CA ARG A 160 -4.34 -0.80 1.85
C ARG A 160 -3.21 -1.78 1.62
N GLU A 161 -2.15 -1.40 0.88
CA GLU A 161 -0.97 -2.25 0.67
C GLU A 161 -0.30 -2.65 1.99
N THR A 162 -0.38 -1.80 3.02
CA THR A 162 0.20 -2.05 4.34
C THR A 162 -0.35 -3.30 5.02
N ILE A 163 -1.52 -3.79 4.63
CA ILE A 163 -2.08 -5.06 5.12
C ILE A 163 -1.13 -6.22 4.84
N GLY A 164 -0.58 -6.29 3.62
CA GLY A 164 0.39 -7.34 3.28
C GLY A 164 1.65 -7.25 4.13
N ARG A 165 2.10 -6.03 4.44
CA ARG A 165 3.26 -5.80 5.31
C ARG A 165 3.00 -6.18 6.75
N VAL A 166 1.85 -5.81 7.30
CA VAL A 166 1.46 -6.18 8.67
C VAL A 166 1.27 -7.68 8.80
N ALA A 167 0.64 -8.32 7.80
CA ALA A 167 0.46 -9.76 7.82
C ALA A 167 1.79 -10.51 7.83
N ALA A 168 2.75 -10.10 6.99
CA ALA A 168 4.08 -10.69 7.03
C ALA A 168 4.89 -10.30 8.28
N GLY A 169 4.68 -9.09 8.80
CA GLY A 169 5.23 -8.63 10.06
C GLY A 169 4.76 -9.48 11.25
N ALA A 170 3.51 -9.94 11.25
CA ALA A 170 2.98 -10.84 12.28
C ALA A 170 3.72 -12.19 12.28
N VAL A 171 3.94 -12.77 11.10
CA VAL A 171 4.72 -14.01 10.94
C VAL A 171 6.17 -13.80 11.39
N ALA A 172 6.80 -12.70 10.97
CA ALA A 172 8.17 -12.37 11.36
C ALA A 172 8.32 -12.14 12.86
N LYS A 173 7.38 -11.40 13.49
CA LYS A 173 7.35 -11.15 14.92
C LYS A 173 7.20 -12.45 15.71
N LYS A 174 6.29 -13.34 15.28
CA LYS A 174 6.12 -14.65 15.90
C LYS A 174 7.39 -15.49 15.76
N LEU A 175 8.02 -15.49 14.60
CA LEU A 175 9.28 -16.19 14.36
C LEU A 175 10.39 -15.70 15.30
N LEU A 176 10.58 -14.39 15.40
CA LEU A 176 11.60 -13.76 16.26
C LEU A 176 11.34 -14.06 17.75
N LYS A 177 10.09 -13.99 18.19
CA LYS A 177 9.74 -14.32 19.57
C LYS A 177 10.01 -15.80 19.88
N THR A 178 9.60 -16.71 19.00
CA THR A 178 9.76 -18.16 19.23
C THR A 178 11.21 -18.63 19.22
N TYR A 179 12.04 -18.11 18.31
CA TYR A 179 13.40 -18.65 18.10
C TYR A 179 14.52 -17.79 18.69
N SER A 180 14.23 -16.55 19.08
CA SER A 180 15.26 -15.62 19.57
C SER A 180 14.83 -14.82 20.79
N ASP A 181 13.62 -15.05 21.31
CA ASP A 181 13.03 -14.29 22.42
C ASP A 181 13.11 -12.76 22.24
N VAL A 182 12.90 -12.31 20.98
CA VAL A 182 12.92 -10.89 20.63
C VAL A 182 11.50 -10.35 20.57
N ASP A 183 11.25 -9.28 21.33
CA ASP A 183 10.03 -8.50 21.27
C ASP A 183 10.21 -7.23 20.41
N ILE A 184 9.19 -6.89 19.64
CA ILE A 184 9.15 -5.67 18.81
C ILE A 184 7.93 -4.86 19.20
N VAL A 185 8.18 -3.65 19.68
CA VAL A 185 7.16 -2.68 20.09
C VAL A 185 7.37 -1.39 19.30
N GLY A 186 6.27 -0.78 18.86
CA GLY A 186 6.27 0.52 18.21
C GLY A 186 5.29 1.44 18.90
N TYR A 187 5.71 2.66 19.19
CA TYR A 187 4.94 3.68 19.90
C TYR A 187 5.02 5.02 19.17
N VAL A 188 4.10 5.93 19.48
CA VAL A 188 4.12 7.29 18.95
C VAL A 188 4.99 8.16 19.85
N GLN A 189 5.96 8.88 19.31
CA GLN A 189 6.75 9.82 20.12
C GLN A 189 6.17 11.22 20.10
N LYS A 190 5.55 11.64 18.99
CA LYS A 190 5.08 13.01 18.81
C LYS A 190 3.88 13.07 17.88
N VAL A 191 2.89 13.89 18.23
CA VAL A 191 1.75 14.23 17.39
C VAL A 191 1.68 15.75 17.29
N GLN A 192 1.85 16.28 16.08
CA GLN A 192 1.96 17.72 15.85
C GLN A 192 3.02 18.33 16.78
N ASP A 193 2.64 19.25 17.66
CA ASP A 193 3.56 19.95 18.57
C ASP A 193 3.69 19.28 19.95
N ILE A 194 2.93 18.22 20.21
CA ILE A 194 2.91 17.52 21.50
C ILE A 194 3.83 16.30 21.43
N ALA A 195 4.88 16.30 22.26
CA ALA A 195 5.87 15.22 22.36
C ALA A 195 5.76 14.45 23.69
N ALA A 196 6.00 13.16 23.61
CA ALA A 196 6.25 12.27 24.72
C ALA A 196 7.74 12.36 25.09
N ASP A 197 8.06 13.25 26.02
CA ASP A 197 9.43 13.48 26.48
C ASP A 197 9.69 12.59 27.72
N ASN A 198 10.84 11.89 27.77
CA ASN A 198 11.25 10.90 28.79
C ASN A 198 10.82 9.44 28.60
N ILE A 199 10.82 8.94 27.35
CA ILE A 199 10.59 7.52 27.09
C ILE A 199 11.87 6.72 27.36
N ASP A 200 11.80 5.79 28.31
CA ASP A 200 12.83 4.78 28.53
C ASP A 200 12.59 3.58 27.58
N VAL A 201 13.38 3.53 26.50
CA VAL A 201 13.24 2.54 25.42
C VAL A 201 13.35 1.10 25.91
N ASP A 202 14.07 0.86 27.01
CA ASP A 202 14.29 -0.49 27.54
C ASP A 202 13.10 -0.99 28.38
N LYS A 203 12.17 -0.10 28.74
CA LYS A 203 10.99 -0.42 29.56
C LYS A 203 9.68 -0.43 28.78
N VAL A 204 9.69 -0.05 27.50
CA VAL A 204 8.46 0.05 26.71
C VAL A 204 7.86 -1.33 26.49
N THR A 205 6.69 -1.58 27.09
CA THR A 205 5.92 -2.80 26.85
C THR A 205 4.80 -2.58 25.85
N LEU A 206 4.30 -3.66 25.26
CA LEU A 206 3.14 -3.58 24.36
C LEU A 206 1.88 -3.15 25.13
N GLU A 207 1.74 -3.63 26.36
CA GLU A 207 0.63 -3.32 27.25
C GLU A 207 0.55 -1.82 27.57
N ASP A 208 1.71 -1.18 27.83
CA ASP A 208 1.77 0.26 28.10
C ASP A 208 1.36 1.08 26.88
N VAL A 209 1.83 0.68 25.70
CA VAL A 209 1.50 1.36 24.43
C VAL A 209 0.02 1.24 24.11
N GLU A 210 -0.58 0.07 24.24
CA GLU A 210 -2.00 -0.13 23.90
C GLU A 210 -2.96 0.46 24.95
N ARG A 211 -2.44 0.89 26.12
CA ARG A 211 -3.24 1.56 27.17
C ARG A 211 -3.79 2.91 26.74
N TYR A 212 -3.05 3.64 25.89
CA TYR A 212 -3.41 4.99 25.45
C TYR A 212 -3.92 4.98 24.02
N VAL A 213 -4.97 5.77 23.76
CA VAL A 213 -5.58 5.94 22.43
C VAL A 213 -4.57 6.39 21.37
N LEU A 214 -3.58 7.19 21.77
CA LEU A 214 -2.52 7.69 20.88
C LEU A 214 -1.34 6.72 20.74
N ARG A 215 -1.38 5.57 21.42
CA ARG A 215 -0.28 4.59 21.48
C ARG A 215 1.03 5.19 22.02
N TRP A 216 0.89 5.89 23.14
CA TRP A 216 1.98 6.44 23.93
C TRP A 216 2.42 5.47 25.01
N GLU A 217 3.69 5.58 25.38
CA GLU A 217 4.24 4.91 26.55
C GLU A 217 3.66 5.56 27.82
N ALA A 218 3.37 4.77 28.85
CA ALA A 218 2.56 5.20 29.99
C ALA A 218 3.24 6.21 30.91
N HIS A 219 4.57 6.29 30.87
CA HIS A 219 5.38 7.21 31.67
C HIS A 219 5.81 8.46 30.90
N ALA A 220 5.37 8.62 29.64
CA ALA A 220 5.73 9.72 28.76
C ALA A 220 5.21 11.10 29.18
N PHE A 221 4.27 11.18 30.13
CA PHE A 221 3.69 12.46 30.58
C PHE A 221 3.77 12.55 32.12
N PRO A 222 4.15 13.72 32.67
CA PRO A 222 4.06 13.95 34.10
C PRO A 222 2.60 13.73 34.55
N ALA A 223 2.40 13.04 35.66
CA ALA A 223 1.07 12.89 36.25
C ALA A 223 0.45 14.28 36.52
N GLY A 224 -0.55 14.68 35.74
CA GLY A 224 -1.30 15.92 35.97
C GLY A 224 -1.52 16.87 34.78
N SER A 225 -1.22 16.48 33.54
CA SER A 225 -1.60 17.24 32.33
C SER A 225 -2.95 16.81 31.75
#